data_AF-A0A6M8EI96-F1
#
_entry.id   AF-A0A6M8EI96-F1
#
_cell.length_a   1.000
_cell.length_b   1.000
_cell.length_c   1.000
_cell.angle_alpha   90.00
_cell.angle_beta   90.00
_cell.angle_gamma   90.00
#
_symmetry.space_group_name_H-M   'P 1'
#
loop_
_entity.id
_entity.type
_entity.pdbx_description
1 polymer ?
#
loop_
_entity_poly.entity_id
_entity_poly.type
_entity_poly.pdbx_seq_one_letter_code
_entity_poly.pdbx_strand_id
1 'polypeptide(L)'
;MTRLELIQKIQNRKKQINISIENLAKLSNLGVRTVNRFFAGDDVKFSTIEKITNLLGLDFAGNEVIPLNQLQKQRAKEKALFMASLVQSTSTLEFQGLEKDSLDKIIHKFEKEFLQGQYKNKLWVV
;
A
#
# COMPACT_ATOMS: atom_id res chain seq x y z
N MET A 1 16.16 21.09 7.22
CA MET A 1 15.46 19.88 7.72
C MET A 1 16.51 18.88 8.14
N THR A 2 16.46 18.40 9.37
CA THR A 2 17.38 17.36 9.84
C THR A 2 16.91 15.98 9.39
N ARG A 3 17.83 15.02 9.36
CA ARG A 3 17.50 13.62 9.05
C ARG A 3 16.47 13.04 10.03
N LEU A 4 16.58 13.41 11.30
CA LEU A 4 15.66 12.97 12.34
C LEU A 4 14.24 13.50 12.09
N GLU A 5 14.11 14.77 11.68
CA GLU A 5 12.81 15.35 11.28
C GLU A 5 12.17 14.59 10.12
N LEU A 6 12.95 14.24 9.09
CA LEU A 6 12.48 13.47 7.94
C LEU A 6 11.95 12.10 8.38
N ILE A 7 12.72 11.37 9.19
CA ILE A 7 12.33 10.05 9.71
C ILE A 7 11.06 10.17 10.56
N GLN A 8 10.93 11.21 11.40
CA GLN A 8 9.73 11.44 12.20
C GLN A 8 8.51 11.72 11.32
N LYS A 9 8.62 12.54 10.28
CA LYS A 9 7.51 12.77 9.32
C LYS A 9 7.04 11.47 8.68
N ILE A 10 7.99 10.66 8.20
CA ILE A 10 7.70 9.38 7.54
C ILE A 10 7.10 8.38 8.55
N GLN A 11 7.60 8.35 9.78
CA GLN A 11 7.07 7.51 10.85
C GLN A 11 5.64 7.91 11.24
N ASN A 12 5.35 9.21 11.29
CA ASN A 12 4.00 9.73 11.55
C ASN A 12 3.04 9.34 10.41
N ARG A 13 3.49 9.47 9.16
CA ARG A 13 2.69 9.05 7.99
C ARG A 13 2.41 7.55 8.02
N LYS A 14 3.41 6.72 8.31
CA LYS A 14 3.24 5.27 8.52
C LYS A 14 2.18 4.95 9.60
N LYS A 15 2.20 5.69 10.72
CA LYS A 15 1.20 5.53 11.80
C LYS A 15 -0.21 5.92 11.35
N GLN A 16 -0.36 7.02 10.60
CA GLN A 16 -1.66 7.44 10.03
C GLN A 16 -2.25 6.38 9.08
N ILE A 17 -1.40 5.75 8.29
CA ILE A 17 -1.78 4.70 7.33
C ILE A 17 -2.00 3.34 8.02
N ASN A 18 -1.47 3.17 9.25
CA ASN A 18 -1.47 1.92 10.02
C ASN A 18 -0.82 0.74 9.27
N ILE A 19 0.32 0.99 8.61
CA ILE A 19 1.11 -0.05 7.94
C ILE A 19 2.22 -0.59 8.85
N SER A 20 2.34 -1.92 8.92
CA SER A 20 3.41 -2.60 9.66
C SER A 20 4.75 -2.45 8.93
N ILE A 21 5.86 -2.61 9.65
CA ILE A 21 7.20 -2.56 9.04
C ILE A 21 7.37 -3.69 8.02
N GLU A 22 6.84 -4.87 8.32
CA GLU A 22 6.90 -6.04 7.44
C GLU A 22 6.17 -5.79 6.11
N ASN A 23 4.96 -5.25 6.18
CA ASN A 23 4.19 -4.92 4.98
C ASN A 23 4.83 -3.78 4.20
N LEU A 24 5.37 -2.77 4.89
CA LEU A 24 6.12 -1.69 4.26
C LEU A 24 7.34 -2.23 3.50
N ALA A 25 8.09 -3.15 4.11
CA ALA A 25 9.25 -3.78 3.51
C ALA A 25 8.86 -4.59 2.25
N LYS A 26 7.84 -5.45 2.35
CA LYS A 26 7.34 -6.23 1.21
C LYS A 26 6.86 -5.33 0.06
N LEU A 27 6.05 -4.31 0.36
CA LEU A 27 5.47 -3.41 -0.65
C LEU A 27 6.50 -2.50 -1.31
N SER A 28 7.53 -2.11 -0.58
CA SER A 28 8.64 -1.31 -1.13
C SER A 28 9.72 -2.16 -1.80
N ASN A 29 9.58 -3.48 -1.81
CA ASN A 29 10.59 -4.43 -2.26
C ASN A 29 11.95 -4.16 -1.58
N LEU A 30 11.92 -4.09 -0.25
CA LEU A 30 13.07 -3.89 0.64
C LEU A 30 13.10 -5.00 1.70
N GLY A 31 14.29 -5.29 2.21
CA GLY A 31 14.42 -6.18 3.37
C GLY A 31 13.94 -5.49 4.66
N VAL A 32 13.28 -6.24 5.55
CA VAL A 32 12.83 -5.74 6.87
C VAL A 32 13.98 -5.08 7.65
N ARG A 33 15.18 -5.67 7.59
CA ARG A 33 16.38 -5.10 8.21
C ARG A 33 16.71 -3.70 7.65
N THR A 34 16.60 -3.49 6.35
CA THR A 34 16.86 -2.20 5.71
C THR A 34 15.86 -1.13 6.16
N VAL A 35 14.58 -1.50 6.24
CA VAL A 35 13.52 -0.60 6.72
C VAL A 35 13.73 -0.25 8.20
N ASN A 36 14.09 -1.23 9.04
CA ASN A 36 14.41 -0.98 10.45
C ASN A 36 15.61 -0.05 10.60
N ARG A 37 16.69 -0.27 9.83
CA ARG A 37 17.87 0.61 9.82
C ARG A 37 17.51 2.04 9.43
N PHE A 38 16.68 2.21 8.40
CA PHE A 38 16.17 3.52 8.00
C PHE A 38 15.46 4.24 9.16
N PHE A 39 14.53 3.57 9.85
CA PHE A 39 13.82 4.16 10.99
C PHE A 39 14.69 4.32 12.25
N ALA A 40 15.77 3.57 12.39
CA ALA A 40 16.77 3.75 13.45
C ALA A 40 17.69 4.97 13.21
N GLY A 41 17.67 5.55 12.01
CA GLY A 41 18.53 6.67 11.65
C GLY A 41 19.90 6.27 11.11
N ASP A 42 20.10 4.99 10.78
CA ASP A 42 21.32 4.50 10.13
C ASP A 42 21.41 4.97 8.69
N ASP A 43 22.60 5.28 8.19
CA ASP A 43 22.80 5.61 6.77
C ASP A 43 22.30 4.50 5.82
N VAL A 44 21.47 4.91 4.86
CA VAL A 44 20.84 4.05 3.85
C VAL A 44 20.92 4.71 2.49
N LYS A 45 20.88 3.90 1.43
CA LYS A 45 20.87 4.40 0.05
C LYS A 45 19.67 5.32 -0.17
N PHE A 46 19.86 6.38 -0.95
CA PHE A 46 18.80 7.29 -1.35
C PHE A 46 17.58 6.56 -1.95
N SER A 47 17.81 5.54 -2.77
CA SER A 47 16.75 4.69 -3.33
C SER A 47 15.87 3.97 -2.29
N THR A 48 16.38 3.75 -1.07
CA THR A 48 15.59 3.22 0.05
C THR A 48 14.60 4.26 0.55
N ILE A 49 15.06 5.51 0.66
CA ILE A 49 14.24 6.65 1.10
C ILE A 49 13.12 6.85 0.07
N GLU A 50 13.47 6.96 -1.21
CA GLU A 50 12.49 7.14 -2.30
C GLU A 50 11.42 6.03 -2.32
N LYS A 51 11.83 4.76 -2.22
CA LYS A 51 10.89 3.64 -2.19
C LYS A 51 9.91 3.72 -1.01
N ILE A 52 10.38 4.13 0.17
CA ILE A 52 9.54 4.27 1.36
C ILE A 52 8.63 5.49 1.23
N THR A 53 9.16 6.65 0.83
CA THR A 53 8.38 7.90 0.72
C THR A 53 7.32 7.78 -0.37
N ASN A 54 7.67 7.27 -1.55
CA ASN A 54 6.72 7.10 -2.66
C ASN A 54 5.55 6.17 -2.28
N LEU A 55 5.84 5.06 -1.60
CA LEU A 55 4.80 4.14 -1.11
C LEU A 55 3.86 4.81 -0.10
N LEU A 56 4.35 5.76 0.67
CA LEU A 56 3.57 6.51 1.68
C LEU A 56 2.92 7.79 1.12
N GLY A 57 3.05 8.05 -0.19
CA GLY A 57 2.53 9.25 -0.84
C GLY A 57 3.27 10.53 -0.46
N LEU A 58 4.55 10.42 -0.10
CA LEU A 58 5.42 11.52 0.30
C LEU A 58 6.52 11.78 -0.76
N ASP A 59 7.02 13.01 -0.81
CA ASP A 59 8.27 13.31 -1.51
C ASP A 59 9.51 12.86 -0.69
N PHE A 60 10.70 12.99 -1.27
CA PHE A 60 11.97 12.64 -0.59
C PHE A 60 12.25 13.49 0.67
N ALA A 61 11.59 14.64 0.81
CA ALA A 61 11.68 15.53 1.96
C ALA A 61 10.55 15.27 3.00
N GLY A 62 9.74 14.23 2.79
CA GLY A 62 8.67 13.81 3.70
C GLY A 62 7.45 14.73 3.66
N ASN A 63 7.29 15.55 2.64
CA ASN A 63 6.09 16.34 2.42
C ASN A 63 5.03 15.51 1.71
N GLU A 64 3.76 15.73 2.05
CA GLU A 64 2.65 15.01 1.45
C GLU A 64 2.45 15.45 -0.01
N VAL A 65 2.59 14.50 -0.92
CA VAL A 65 2.32 14.68 -2.36
C VAL A 65 0.94 14.12 -2.69
N ILE A 66 0.56 13.01 -2.05
CA ILE A 66 -0.72 12.34 -2.25
C ILE A 66 -1.51 12.38 -0.93
N PRO A 67 -2.70 13.02 -0.90
CA PRO A 67 -3.60 12.99 0.24
C PRO A 67 -3.90 11.57 0.74
N LEU A 68 -4.00 11.38 2.06
CA LEU A 68 -4.21 10.07 2.68
C LEU A 68 -5.41 9.30 2.11
N ASN A 69 -6.53 9.98 1.92
CA ASN A 69 -7.75 9.40 1.35
C ASN A 69 -7.55 8.91 -0.09
N GLN A 70 -6.80 9.66 -0.90
CA GLN A 70 -6.48 9.31 -2.28
C GLN A 70 -5.51 8.12 -2.32
N LEU A 71 -4.50 8.12 -1.45
CA LEU A 71 -3.56 7.01 -1.32
C LEU A 71 -4.27 5.70 -0.93
N GLN A 72 -5.17 5.77 0.05
CA GLN A 72 -5.99 4.62 0.46
C GLN A 72 -6.90 4.13 -0.68
N LYS A 73 -7.51 5.04 -1.44
CA LYS A 73 -8.37 4.71 -2.58
C LYS A 73 -7.59 4.02 -3.70
N GLN A 74 -6.41 4.55 -4.05
CA GLN A 74 -5.51 3.93 -5.02
C GLN A 74 -5.14 2.51 -4.59
N ARG A 75 -4.73 2.34 -3.33
CA ARG A 75 -4.38 1.03 -2.78
C ARG A 75 -5.56 0.05 -2.77
N ALA A 76 -6.75 0.52 -2.40
CA ALA A 76 -7.96 -0.29 -2.39
C ALA A 76 -8.32 -0.76 -3.81
N LYS A 77 -8.18 0.11 -4.81
CA LYS A 77 -8.41 -0.22 -6.21
C LYS A 77 -7.41 -1.27 -6.72
N GLU A 78 -6.11 -1.09 -6.48
CA GLU A 78 -5.09 -2.09 -6.86
C GLU A 78 -5.40 -3.46 -6.26
N LYS A 79 -5.74 -3.49 -4.97
CA LYS A 79 -6.03 -4.74 -4.28
C LYS A 79 -7.34 -5.36 -4.74
N ALA A 80 -8.37 -4.56 -5.02
CA ALA A 80 -9.62 -5.01 -5.59
C ALA A 80 -9.42 -5.64 -6.97
N LEU A 81 -8.60 -5.03 -7.83
CA LEU A 81 -8.23 -5.59 -9.14
C LEU A 81 -7.53 -6.94 -9.00
N PHE A 82 -6.57 -7.05 -8.08
CA PHE A 82 -5.91 -8.32 -7.80
C PHE A 82 -6.91 -9.40 -7.34
N MET A 83 -7.76 -9.10 -6.35
CA MET A 83 -8.77 -10.06 -5.86
C MET A 83 -9.76 -10.46 -6.96
N ALA A 84 -10.21 -9.50 -7.78
CA ALA A 84 -11.10 -9.77 -8.90
C ALA A 84 -10.44 -10.68 -9.95
N SER A 85 -9.15 -10.49 -10.23
CA SER A 85 -8.40 -11.37 -11.14
C SER A 85 -8.30 -12.81 -10.61
N LEU A 86 -8.18 -13.01 -9.29
CA LEU A 86 -8.19 -14.34 -8.68
C LEU A 86 -9.54 -15.01 -8.86
N VAL A 87 -10.64 -14.29 -8.57
CA VAL A 87 -12.01 -14.78 -8.77
C VAL A 87 -12.26 -15.13 -10.24
N GLN A 88 -11.87 -14.23 -11.16
CA GLN A 88 -12.00 -14.50 -12.59
C GLN A 88 -11.23 -15.74 -13.02
N SER A 89 -9.99 -15.90 -12.55
CA SER A 89 -9.15 -17.06 -12.87
C SER A 89 -9.75 -18.37 -12.36
N THR A 90 -10.41 -18.36 -11.19
CA THR A 90 -11.14 -19.53 -10.69
C THR A 90 -12.41 -19.79 -11.50
N SER A 91 -13.16 -18.76 -11.89
CA SER A 91 -14.40 -18.93 -12.64
C SER A 91 -14.16 -19.42 -14.09
N THR A 92 -13.06 -19.01 -14.74
CA THR A 92 -12.68 -19.59 -16.05
C THR A 92 -12.26 -21.05 -15.96
N LEU A 93 -11.63 -21.48 -14.86
CA LEU A 93 -11.32 -22.89 -14.61
C LEU A 93 -12.61 -23.72 -14.38
N GLU A 94 -13.67 -23.08 -13.86
CA GLU A 94 -15.00 -23.66 -13.64
C GLU A 94 -15.93 -23.54 -14.87
N PHE A 95 -15.39 -23.27 -16.07
CA PHE A 95 -16.13 -23.07 -17.34
C PHE A 95 -17.15 -21.91 -17.35
N GLN A 96 -17.19 -21.06 -16.32
CA GLN A 96 -18.04 -19.86 -16.26
C GLN A 96 -17.16 -18.60 -16.28
N GLY A 97 -16.78 -18.13 -17.46
CA GLY A 97 -16.10 -16.83 -17.58
C GLY A 97 -17.03 -15.69 -17.11
N LEU A 98 -16.53 -14.79 -16.27
CA LEU A 98 -17.27 -13.60 -15.85
C LEU A 98 -17.31 -12.55 -16.97
N GLU A 99 -18.49 -12.02 -17.25
CA GLU A 99 -18.66 -10.84 -18.12
C GLU A 99 -18.08 -9.58 -17.48
N LYS A 100 -17.71 -8.60 -18.32
CA LYS A 100 -17.04 -7.36 -17.92
C LYS A 100 -17.81 -6.58 -16.84
N ASP A 101 -19.12 -6.45 -16.99
CA ASP A 101 -19.98 -5.73 -16.03
C ASP A 101 -20.04 -6.44 -14.66
N SER A 102 -19.93 -7.77 -14.65
CA SER A 102 -19.86 -8.55 -13.42
C SER A 102 -18.51 -8.38 -12.72
N LEU A 103 -17.42 -8.33 -13.49
CA LEU A 103 -16.08 -8.06 -12.97
C LEU A 103 -15.99 -6.66 -12.34
N ASP A 104 -16.54 -5.64 -13.00
CA ASP A 104 -16.55 -4.26 -12.48
C ASP A 104 -17.33 -4.15 -11.17
N LYS A 105 -18.47 -4.86 -11.04
CA LYS A 105 -19.21 -4.95 -9.77
C LYS A 105 -18.39 -5.61 -8.66
N ILE A 106 -17.64 -6.66 -8.97
CA ILE A 106 -16.76 -7.33 -8.01
C ILE A 106 -15.63 -6.41 -7.55
N ILE A 107 -14.98 -5.71 -8.49
CA ILE A 107 -13.94 -4.72 -8.19
C ILE A 107 -14.50 -3.63 -7.26
N HIS A 108 -15.66 -3.05 -7.61
CA HIS A 108 -16.28 -2.00 -6.80
C HIS A 108 -16.65 -2.48 -5.39
N LYS A 109 -17.16 -3.72 -5.28
CA LYS A 109 -17.44 -4.35 -3.97
C LYS A 109 -16.17 -4.49 -3.14
N PHE A 110 -15.09 -5.02 -3.70
CA PHE A 110 -13.83 -5.15 -2.98
C PHE A 110 -13.24 -3.79 -2.58
N GLU A 111 -13.28 -2.79 -3.45
CA GLU A 111 -12.80 -1.43 -3.13
C GLU A 111 -13.53 -0.88 -1.90
N LYS A 112 -14.85 -1.00 -1.85
CA LYS A 112 -15.67 -0.57 -0.71
C LYS A 112 -15.32 -1.36 0.57
N GLU A 113 -15.14 -2.67 0.46
CA GLU A 113 -14.76 -3.53 1.59
C GLU A 113 -13.37 -3.20 2.17
N PHE A 114 -12.43 -2.82 1.31
CA PHE A 114 -11.08 -2.40 1.74
C PHE A 114 -11.05 -1.00 2.35
N LEU A 115 -11.98 -0.12 2.02
CA LEU A 115 -12.04 1.24 2.59
C LEU A 115 -12.86 1.30 3.88
N GLN A 116 -14.00 0.62 3.92
CA GLN A 116 -15.01 0.80 4.98
C GLN A 116 -15.55 -0.51 5.55
N GLY A 117 -15.32 -1.64 4.87
CA GLY A 117 -15.89 -2.93 5.25
C GLY A 117 -14.94 -3.81 6.07
N GLN A 118 -15.16 -5.12 5.96
CA GLN A 118 -14.50 -6.12 6.80
C GLN A 118 -13.00 -6.28 6.49
N TYR A 119 -12.56 -5.79 5.33
CA TYR A 119 -11.16 -5.89 4.87
C TYR A 119 -10.35 -4.62 5.10
N LYS A 120 -10.89 -3.61 5.79
CA LYS A 120 -10.18 -2.36 6.09
C LYS A 120 -8.80 -2.56 6.70
N ASN A 121 -8.69 -3.45 7.69
CA ASN A 121 -7.42 -3.76 8.35
C ASN A 121 -6.45 -4.56 7.47
N LYS A 122 -6.91 -5.05 6.32
CA LYS A 122 -6.10 -5.81 5.35
C LYS A 122 -5.63 -4.94 4.19
N LEU A 123 -5.99 -3.66 4.09
CA LEU A 123 -5.64 -2.81 2.93
C LEU A 123 -4.15 -2.85 2.56
N TRP A 124 -3.27 -2.86 3.57
CA TRP A 124 -1.81 -2.85 3.41
C TRP A 124 -1.13 -4.21 3.59
N VAL A 125 -1.90 -5.26 3.89
CA VAL A 125 -1.35 -6.60 4.11
C VAL A 125 -1.03 -7.26 2.76
N VAL A 126 0.16 -7.85 2.65
CA VAL A 126 0.64 -8.60 1.47
C VAL A 126 1.08 -10.00 1.86
#